data_AF-A0A8D8JPD1-F1
#
_entry.id   AF-A0A8D8JPD1-F1
#
_cell.length_a   1.000
_cell.length_b   1.000
_cell.length_c   1.000
_cell.angle_alpha   90.00
_cell.angle_beta   90.00
_cell.angle_gamma   90.00
#
_symmetry.space_group_name_H-M   'P 1'
#
loop_
_entity.id
_entity.type
_entity.pdbx_description
1 polymer ?
#
loop_
_entity_poly.entity_id
_entity_poly.type
_entity_poly.pdbx_seq_one_letter_code
_entity_poly.pdbx_strand_id
1 'polypeptide(L)'
;WRKRGISIVPMKYPVSYLGALHALVSIYHGDGTVSIAHGGIEMGQGLNTKAVQVAAHVLGISMEMISIKPTNNLISPNAVCTQASYTSEAVGYAIKKACEILLQRMQPIKSKHPTASWTTIISESHNNQIDLSASYMYKESELRPYDVWGVCCAEVEVDILTGNVQLRRVDILEDTGE
;
A
#
# COMPACT_ATOMS: atom_id res chain seq x y z
N TRP A 1 13.49 42.00 -24.29
CA TRP A 1 13.60 40.68 -24.96
C TRP A 1 13.11 39.52 -24.10
N ARG A 2 12.07 39.73 -23.28
CA ARG A 2 11.46 38.64 -22.51
C ARG A 2 10.02 38.43 -22.96
N LYS A 3 9.60 37.18 -23.07
CA LYS A 3 8.26 36.79 -23.49
C LYS A 3 7.70 35.77 -22.52
N ARG A 4 6.37 35.74 -22.38
CA ARG A 4 5.66 34.78 -21.54
C ARG A 4 4.77 33.89 -22.37
N GLY A 5 4.61 32.66 -21.90
CA GLY A 5 3.69 31.69 -22.45
C GLY A 5 2.99 30.96 -21.32
N ILE A 6 1.73 30.61 -21.54
CA ILE A 6 0.93 29.79 -20.63
C ILE A 6 0.30 28.66 -21.45
N SER A 7 0.28 27.46 -20.90
CA SER A 7 -0.36 26.29 -21.50
C SER A 7 -1.09 25.47 -20.46
N ILE A 8 -2.21 24.86 -20.87
CA ILE A 8 -3.02 23.96 -20.06
C ILE A 8 -3.12 22.63 -20.80
N VAL A 9 -2.77 21.54 -20.12
CA VAL A 9 -2.74 20.20 -20.71
C VAL A 9 -3.49 19.22 -19.80
N PRO A 10 -4.55 18.55 -20.29
CA PRO A 10 -5.20 17.46 -19.57
C PRO A 10 -4.39 16.15 -19.70
N MET A 11 -4.56 15.25 -18.73
CA MET A 11 -3.92 13.94 -18.67
C MET A 11 -4.97 12.85 -18.41
N LYS A 12 -4.81 11.71 -19.09
CA LYS A 12 -5.42 10.42 -18.75
C LYS A 12 -4.30 9.39 -18.67
N TYR A 13 -4.13 8.75 -17.52
CA TYR A 13 -3.15 7.69 -17.31
C TYR A 13 -3.84 6.38 -16.92
N PRO A 14 -3.85 5.36 -17.80
CA PRO A 14 -4.49 4.08 -17.49
C PRO A 14 -3.63 3.25 -16.53
N VAL A 15 -4.21 2.84 -15.40
CA VAL A 15 -3.60 1.94 -14.42
C VAL A 15 -4.17 0.53 -14.61
N SER A 16 -3.28 -0.43 -14.76
CA SER A 16 -3.60 -1.86 -14.83
C SER A 16 -2.71 -2.67 -13.90
N TYR A 17 -3.17 -3.87 -13.54
CA TYR A 17 -2.47 -4.79 -12.67
C TYR A 17 -1.81 -5.89 -13.51
N LEU A 18 -0.62 -6.33 -13.09
CA LEU A 18 0.18 -7.30 -13.84
C LEU A 18 0.97 -8.18 -12.88
N GLY A 19 0.97 -9.49 -13.05
CA GLY A 19 1.83 -10.41 -12.33
C GLY A 19 1.31 -10.70 -10.92
N ALA A 20 2.24 -11.02 -10.02
CA ALA A 20 1.93 -11.48 -8.67
C ALA A 20 2.85 -10.84 -7.62
N LEU A 21 2.27 -10.49 -6.48
CA LEU A 21 2.97 -10.02 -5.28
C LEU A 21 2.33 -10.69 -4.07
N HIS A 22 3.18 -11.19 -3.19
CA HIS A 22 2.74 -11.84 -1.96
C HIS A 22 2.90 -10.88 -0.77
N ALA A 23 2.08 -11.11 0.24
CA ALA A 23 2.27 -10.57 1.58
C ALA A 23 2.17 -11.71 2.59
N LEU A 24 3.05 -11.71 3.59
CA LEU A 24 3.01 -12.54 4.78
C LEU A 24 2.77 -11.63 5.98
N VAL A 25 1.77 -11.97 6.78
CA VAL A 25 1.44 -11.31 8.05
C VAL A 25 1.57 -12.34 9.16
N SER A 26 2.37 -12.03 10.18
CA SER A 26 2.61 -12.89 11.34
C SER A 26 2.36 -12.12 12.62
N ILE A 27 1.53 -12.67 13.52
CA ILE A 27 1.21 -12.07 14.82
C ILE A 27 1.91 -12.86 15.92
N TYR A 28 2.68 -12.19 16.79
CA TYR A 28 3.39 -12.83 17.89
C TYR A 28 2.51 -12.94 19.13
N HIS A 29 2.40 -14.15 19.68
CA HIS A 29 1.49 -14.42 20.80
C HIS A 29 1.93 -13.83 22.14
N GLY A 30 3.22 -13.51 22.29
CA GLY A 30 3.78 -13.00 23.54
C GLY A 30 3.36 -11.56 23.84
N ASP A 31 3.29 -10.71 22.81
CA ASP A 31 3.03 -9.27 22.95
C ASP A 31 1.96 -8.74 21.99
N GLY A 32 1.46 -9.56 21.06
CA GLY A 32 0.48 -9.17 20.04
C GLY A 32 1.06 -8.31 18.91
N THR A 33 2.38 -8.12 18.84
CA THR A 33 2.99 -7.36 17.74
C THR A 33 2.85 -8.10 16.41
N VAL A 34 2.89 -7.35 15.31
CA VAL A 34 2.64 -7.87 13.96
C VAL A 34 3.87 -7.59 13.08
N SER A 35 4.40 -8.64 12.47
CA SER A 35 5.41 -8.54 11.42
C SER A 35 4.75 -8.69 10.06
N ILE A 36 5.11 -7.83 9.11
CA ILE A 36 4.66 -7.91 7.72
C ILE A 36 5.87 -7.98 6.79
N ALA A 37 5.88 -8.92 5.87
CA ALA A 37 6.81 -8.96 4.74
C ALA A 37 6.02 -9.06 3.44
N HIS A 38 6.44 -8.36 2.38
CA HIS A 38 5.74 -8.36 1.10
C HIS A 38 6.70 -8.28 -0.09
N GLY A 39 6.21 -8.59 -1.29
CA GLY A 39 7.00 -8.57 -2.52
C GLY A 39 7.35 -7.18 -3.07
N GLY A 40 6.68 -6.11 -2.60
CA GLY A 40 6.98 -4.74 -3.03
C GLY A 40 8.33 -4.22 -2.50
N ILE A 41 8.94 -3.32 -3.26
CA ILE A 41 10.22 -2.67 -2.93
C ILE A 41 9.96 -1.20 -2.58
N GLU A 42 10.33 -0.82 -1.37
CA GLU A 42 10.35 0.59 -0.95
C GLU A 42 11.53 1.31 -1.62
N MET A 43 11.23 2.41 -2.32
CA MET A 43 12.18 3.26 -3.02
C MET A 43 11.87 4.76 -2.85
N GLY A 44 11.11 5.12 -1.81
CA GLY A 44 10.76 6.49 -1.45
C GLY A 44 9.29 6.86 -1.69
N GLN A 45 8.50 5.96 -2.28
CA GLN A 45 7.07 6.15 -2.55
C GLN A 45 6.19 5.91 -1.31
N GLY A 46 6.74 5.40 -0.21
CA GLY A 46 6.01 5.17 1.04
C GLY A 46 5.13 3.93 1.01
N LEU A 47 5.51 2.91 0.24
CA LEU A 47 4.81 1.64 0.14
C LEU A 47 4.72 0.94 1.50
N ASN A 48 5.82 0.92 2.26
CA ASN A 48 5.86 0.30 3.58
C ASN A 48 4.92 1.01 4.58
N THR A 49 4.82 2.34 4.48
CA THR A 49 3.90 3.14 5.29
C THR A 49 2.45 2.79 4.98
N LYS A 50 2.09 2.70 3.69
CA LYS A 50 0.75 2.28 3.25
C LYS A 50 0.42 0.86 3.71
N ALA A 51 1.37 -0.06 3.62
CA ALA A 51 1.23 -1.43 4.10
C ALA A 51 0.86 -1.49 5.60
N VAL A 52 1.56 -0.72 6.44
CA VAL A 52 1.25 -0.59 7.87
C VAL A 52 -0.13 -0.01 8.11
N GLN A 53 -0.50 1.06 7.39
CA GLN A 53 -1.82 1.70 7.51
C GLN A 53 -2.96 0.73 7.18
N VAL A 54 -2.83 -0.04 6.09
CA VAL A 54 -3.82 -1.05 5.70
C VAL A 54 -3.95 -2.13 6.78
N ALA A 55 -2.84 -2.69 7.26
CA ALA A 55 -2.89 -3.72 8.30
C ALA A 55 -3.48 -3.19 9.62
N ALA A 56 -3.09 -1.99 10.05
CA ALA A 56 -3.62 -1.35 11.25
C ALA A 56 -5.14 -1.17 11.15
N HIS A 57 -5.62 -0.67 10.02
CA HIS A 57 -7.04 -0.46 9.76
C HIS A 57 -7.81 -1.80 9.79
N VAL A 58 -7.32 -2.82 9.08
CA VAL A 58 -8.02 -4.10 8.98
C VAL A 58 -8.03 -4.84 10.32
N LEU A 59 -6.91 -4.87 11.05
CA LEU A 59 -6.79 -5.57 12.33
C LEU A 59 -7.41 -4.80 13.50
N GLY A 60 -7.59 -3.48 13.36
CA GLY A 60 -8.11 -2.60 14.41
C GLY A 60 -7.10 -2.32 15.53
N ILE A 61 -5.81 -2.18 15.18
CA ILE A 61 -4.71 -1.96 16.13
C ILE A 61 -3.90 -0.71 15.77
N SER A 62 -3.09 -0.20 16.70
CA SER A 62 -2.17 0.92 16.43
C SER A 62 -1.11 0.54 15.39
N MET A 63 -0.72 1.50 14.54
CA MET A 63 0.40 1.33 13.61
C MET A 63 1.72 0.99 14.32
N GLU A 64 1.89 1.43 15.57
CA GLU A 64 3.09 1.17 16.38
C GLU A 64 3.28 -0.32 16.70
N MET A 65 2.21 -1.12 16.65
CA MET A 65 2.27 -2.57 16.88
C MET A 65 2.78 -3.33 15.65
N ILE A 66 2.97 -2.65 14.51
CA ILE A 66 3.23 -3.28 13.23
C ILE A 66 4.63 -2.89 12.74
N SER A 67 5.41 -3.89 12.35
CA SER A 67 6.77 -3.73 11.83
C SER A 67 6.90 -4.38 10.47
N ILE A 68 7.36 -3.62 9.48
CA ILE A 68 7.73 -4.16 8.17
C ILE A 68 9.09 -4.85 8.26
N LYS A 69 9.17 -6.06 7.71
CA LYS A 69 10.40 -6.84 7.59
C LYS A 69 10.95 -6.75 6.16
N PRO A 70 12.27 -6.92 5.97
CA PRO A 70 12.88 -6.81 4.64
C PRO A 70 12.24 -7.74 3.62
N THR A 71 11.95 -7.19 2.44
CA THR A 71 11.50 -7.95 1.27
C THR A 71 12.54 -8.99 0.90
N ASN A 72 12.11 -10.24 0.71
CA ASN A 72 12.98 -11.32 0.27
C ASN A 72 12.20 -12.36 -0.55
N ASN A 73 12.93 -13.13 -1.34
CA ASN A 73 12.35 -14.09 -2.29
C ASN A 73 11.67 -15.29 -1.63
N LEU A 74 11.96 -15.58 -0.35
CA LEU A 74 11.30 -16.69 0.37
C LEU A 74 9.84 -16.34 0.69
N ILE A 75 9.55 -15.06 0.93
CA ILE A 75 8.19 -14.58 1.24
C ILE A 75 7.36 -14.35 -0.01
N SER A 76 7.98 -13.84 -1.08
CA SER A 76 7.28 -13.56 -2.34
C SER A 76 8.02 -14.19 -3.52
N PRO A 77 7.97 -15.53 -3.66
CA PRO A 77 8.52 -16.18 -4.85
C PRO A 77 7.78 -15.68 -6.09
N ASN A 78 8.51 -15.50 -7.19
CA ASN A 78 7.97 -15.02 -8.47
C ASN A 78 7.30 -13.63 -8.41
N ALA A 79 7.73 -12.79 -7.46
CA ALA A 79 7.32 -11.39 -7.41
C ALA A 79 7.66 -10.68 -8.74
N VAL A 80 6.70 -9.95 -9.28
CA VAL A 80 6.96 -8.96 -10.33
C VAL A 80 7.72 -7.77 -9.73
N CYS A 81 8.45 -7.02 -10.57
CA CYS A 81 9.12 -5.80 -10.15
C CYS A 81 8.13 -4.74 -9.64
N THR A 82 8.59 -3.88 -8.73
CA THR A 82 7.84 -2.69 -8.30
C THR A 82 7.82 -1.67 -9.43
N GLN A 83 6.67 -1.46 -10.06
CA GLN A 83 6.51 -0.60 -11.24
C GLN A 83 5.03 -0.25 -11.50
N ALA A 84 4.79 0.49 -12.60
CA ALA A 84 3.46 0.73 -13.20
C ALA A 84 2.40 1.30 -12.26
N SER A 85 2.83 2.01 -11.21
CA SER A 85 1.99 2.74 -10.25
C SER A 85 1.00 1.91 -9.41
N TYR A 86 0.85 0.59 -9.65
CA TYR A 86 -0.12 -0.26 -8.94
C TYR A 86 0.48 -1.01 -7.74
N THR A 87 1.82 -1.09 -7.60
CA THR A 87 2.47 -2.02 -6.64
C THR A 87 1.99 -1.81 -5.20
N SER A 88 1.80 -0.55 -4.76
CA SER A 88 1.34 -0.26 -3.41
C SER A 88 -0.08 -0.77 -3.17
N GLU A 89 -0.96 -0.69 -4.17
CA GLU A 89 -2.34 -1.19 -4.10
C GLU A 89 -2.38 -2.71 -4.06
N ALA A 90 -1.61 -3.37 -4.94
CA ALA A 90 -1.51 -4.83 -4.97
C ALA A 90 -0.96 -5.39 -3.65
N VAL A 91 0.07 -4.77 -3.09
CA VAL A 91 0.60 -5.13 -1.75
C VAL A 91 -0.43 -4.87 -0.66
N GLY A 92 -1.07 -3.70 -0.66
CA GLY A 92 -2.13 -3.37 0.29
C GLY A 92 -3.29 -4.38 0.25
N TYR A 93 -3.72 -4.77 -0.95
CA TYR A 93 -4.75 -5.78 -1.14
C TYR A 93 -4.33 -7.15 -0.58
N ALA A 94 -3.11 -7.60 -0.87
CA ALA A 94 -2.59 -8.86 -0.35
C ALA A 94 -2.50 -8.85 1.19
N ILE A 95 -2.06 -7.74 1.79
CA ILE A 95 -2.02 -7.56 3.24
C ILE A 95 -3.43 -7.60 3.83
N LYS A 96 -4.38 -6.87 3.23
CA LYS A 96 -5.78 -6.86 3.66
C LYS A 96 -6.34 -8.29 3.69
N LYS A 97 -6.10 -9.08 2.65
CA LYS A 97 -6.54 -10.47 2.55
C LYS A 97 -5.88 -11.37 3.60
N ALA A 98 -4.57 -11.24 3.82
CA ALA A 98 -3.88 -11.97 4.88
C ALA A 98 -4.43 -11.62 6.27
N CYS A 99 -4.70 -10.35 6.55
CA CYS A 99 -5.32 -9.90 7.79
C CYS A 99 -6.75 -10.43 7.95
N GLU A 100 -7.56 -10.42 6.89
CA GLU A 100 -8.92 -11.01 6.88
C GLU A 100 -8.91 -12.50 7.24
N ILE A 101 -7.95 -13.27 6.69
CA ILE A 101 -7.77 -14.68 7.02
C ILE A 101 -7.48 -14.84 8.52
N LEU A 102 -6.56 -14.05 9.08
CA LEU A 102 -6.22 -14.10 10.50
C LEU A 102 -7.43 -13.75 11.37
N LEU A 103 -8.19 -12.71 11.02
CA LEU A 103 -9.40 -12.31 11.73
C LEU A 103 -10.46 -13.41 11.70
N GLN A 104 -10.64 -14.08 10.56
CA GLN A 104 -11.57 -15.21 10.43
C GLN A 104 -11.15 -16.37 11.33
N ARG A 105 -9.86 -16.70 11.39
CA ARG A 105 -9.33 -17.76 12.26
C ARG A 105 -9.50 -17.43 13.75
N MET A 106 -9.30 -16.18 14.13
CA MET A 106 -9.46 -15.71 15.51
C MET A 106 -10.91 -15.45 15.92
N GLN A 107 -11.87 -15.47 14.98
CA GLN A 107 -13.26 -15.15 15.23
C GLN A 107 -13.82 -15.94 16.44
N PRO A 108 -13.65 -17.28 16.53
CA PRO A 108 -14.22 -18.04 17.65
C PRO A 108 -13.76 -17.56 19.02
N ILE A 109 -12.53 -17.05 19.13
CA ILE A 109 -11.97 -16.46 20.36
C ILE A 109 -12.56 -15.08 20.60
N LYS A 110 -12.64 -14.24 19.55
CA LYS A 110 -13.28 -12.92 19.61
C LYS A 110 -14.75 -13.00 20.06
N SER A 111 -15.50 -14.01 19.60
CA SER A 111 -16.90 -14.21 19.99
C SER A 111 -17.06 -14.64 21.44
N LYS A 112 -16.13 -15.45 21.97
CA LYS A 112 -16.13 -15.85 23.40
C LYS A 112 -15.75 -14.68 24.32
N HIS A 113 -14.91 -13.77 23.84
CA HIS A 113 -14.37 -12.66 24.62
C HIS A 113 -14.52 -11.31 23.88
N PRO A 114 -15.76 -10.80 23.72
CA PRO A 114 -16.03 -9.62 22.88
C PRO A 114 -15.38 -8.32 23.39
N THR A 115 -15.05 -8.24 24.68
CA THR A 115 -14.43 -7.07 25.32
C THR A 115 -12.96 -7.26 25.63
N ALA A 116 -12.37 -8.41 25.28
CA ALA A 116 -10.97 -8.67 25.58
C ALA A 116 -10.03 -7.80 24.74
N SER A 117 -8.90 -7.44 25.36
CA SER A 117 -7.84 -6.71 24.67
C SER A 117 -7.24 -7.55 23.54
N TRP A 118 -6.64 -6.88 22.55
CA TRP A 118 -5.96 -7.54 21.44
C TRP A 118 -4.96 -8.60 21.93
N THR A 119 -4.08 -8.26 22.88
CA THR A 119 -3.07 -9.17 23.39
C THR A 119 -3.68 -10.42 24.03
N THR A 120 -4.76 -10.25 24.81
CA THR A 120 -5.52 -11.38 25.37
C THR A 120 -6.08 -12.28 24.28
N ILE A 121 -6.63 -11.71 23.21
CA ILE A 121 -7.18 -12.49 22.08
C ILE A 121 -6.09 -13.28 21.38
N ILE A 122 -4.91 -12.68 21.17
CA ILE A 122 -3.79 -13.38 20.51
C ILE A 122 -3.25 -14.49 21.41
N SER A 123 -2.99 -14.23 22.69
CA SER A 123 -2.51 -15.25 23.62
C SER A 123 -3.51 -16.43 23.73
N GLU A 124 -4.80 -16.14 23.82
CA GLU A 124 -5.84 -17.18 23.86
C GLU A 124 -5.96 -17.93 22.54
N SER A 125 -5.82 -17.24 21.40
CA SER A 125 -5.77 -17.88 20.08
C SER A 125 -4.61 -18.86 19.97
N HIS A 126 -3.44 -18.50 20.50
CA HIS A 126 -2.29 -19.39 20.55
C HIS A 126 -2.54 -20.62 21.44
N ASN A 127 -3.12 -20.43 22.63
CA ASN A 127 -3.48 -21.53 23.53
C ASN A 127 -4.46 -22.53 22.89
N ASN A 128 -5.32 -22.03 22.00
CA ASN A 128 -6.27 -22.84 21.21
C ASN A 128 -5.67 -23.35 19.89
N GLN A 129 -4.35 -23.29 19.71
CA GLN A 129 -3.62 -23.78 18.54
C GLN A 129 -4.08 -23.16 17.21
N ILE A 130 -4.56 -21.91 17.24
CA ILE A 130 -4.91 -21.17 16.03
C ILE A 130 -3.63 -20.67 15.35
N ASP A 131 -3.52 -20.91 14.04
CA ASP A 131 -2.43 -20.39 13.22
C ASP A 131 -2.51 -18.86 13.05
N LEU A 132 -1.56 -18.16 13.68
CA LEU A 132 -1.41 -16.71 13.71
C LEU A 132 -0.48 -16.16 12.60
N SER A 133 -0.22 -16.96 11.56
CA SER A 133 0.51 -16.54 10.37
C SER A 133 -0.33 -16.78 9.11
N ALA A 134 -0.42 -15.79 8.24
CA ALA A 134 -1.15 -15.92 6.98
C ALA A 134 -0.41 -15.24 5.83
N SER A 135 -0.32 -15.94 4.70
CA SER A 135 0.17 -15.39 3.45
C SER A 135 -0.94 -15.26 2.43
N TYR A 136 -0.87 -14.24 1.59
CA TYR A 136 -1.77 -14.08 0.45
C TYR A 136 -1.04 -13.53 -0.77
N MET A 137 -1.42 -14.02 -1.95
CA MET A 137 -0.96 -13.52 -3.24
C MET A 137 -2.13 -12.83 -3.93
N TYR A 138 -1.98 -11.57 -4.30
CA TYR A 138 -3.04 -10.90 -5.06
C TYR A 138 -3.20 -11.56 -6.44
N LYS A 139 -4.41 -11.50 -6.99
CA LYS A 139 -4.68 -11.88 -8.38
C LYS A 139 -5.19 -10.68 -9.16
N GLU A 140 -4.75 -10.53 -10.40
CA GLU A 140 -5.18 -9.44 -11.28
C GLU A 140 -6.72 -9.35 -11.40
N SER A 141 -7.41 -10.49 -11.43
CA SER A 141 -8.87 -10.56 -11.52
C SER A 141 -9.63 -9.98 -10.31
N GLU A 142 -8.93 -9.77 -9.19
CA GLU A 142 -9.52 -9.28 -7.94
C GLU A 142 -9.46 -7.75 -7.82
N LEU A 143 -8.73 -7.10 -8.72
CA LEU A 143 -8.54 -5.66 -8.76
C LEU A 143 -9.08 -5.10 -10.06
N ARG A 144 -9.72 -3.93 -9.99
CA ARG A 144 -10.35 -3.30 -11.15
C ARG A 144 -9.43 -2.21 -11.70
N PRO A 145 -8.99 -2.30 -12.97
CA PRO A 145 -8.25 -1.22 -13.63
C PRO A 145 -9.04 0.09 -13.64
N TYR A 146 -8.33 1.21 -13.59
CA TYR A 146 -8.93 2.54 -13.58
C TYR A 146 -8.02 3.54 -14.32
N ASP A 147 -8.56 4.71 -14.63
CA ASP A 147 -7.81 5.81 -15.22
C ASP A 147 -7.57 6.89 -14.17
N VAL A 148 -6.33 7.35 -14.03
CA VAL A 148 -5.98 8.56 -13.29
C VAL A 148 -6.15 9.75 -14.22
N TRP A 149 -6.89 10.76 -13.76
CA TRP A 149 -7.12 11.99 -14.51
C TRP A 149 -6.37 13.15 -13.87
N GLY A 150 -5.89 14.06 -14.69
CA GLY A 150 -5.27 15.28 -14.18
C GLY A 150 -5.28 16.42 -15.18
N VAL A 151 -4.94 17.60 -14.71
CA VAL A 151 -4.70 18.78 -15.54
C VAL A 151 -3.56 19.59 -14.95
N CYS A 152 -2.66 20.05 -15.82
CA CYS A 152 -1.54 20.92 -15.45
C CYS A 152 -1.64 22.24 -16.23
N CYS A 153 -1.52 23.36 -15.50
CA CYS A 153 -1.35 24.69 -16.06
C CYS A 153 0.05 25.18 -15.71
N ALA A 154 0.84 25.59 -16.71
CA ALA A 154 2.18 26.11 -16.49
C ALA A 154 2.40 27.44 -17.20
N GLU A 155 2.92 28.43 -16.47
CA GLU A 155 3.38 29.72 -17.00
C GLU A 155 4.91 29.76 -16.99
N VAL A 156 5.50 30.13 -18.13
CA VAL A 156 6.95 30.30 -18.29
C VAL A 156 7.29 31.70 -18.80
N GLU A 157 8.47 32.20 -18.44
CA GLU A 157 9.09 33.37 -19.04
C GLU A 157 10.37 32.93 -19.77
N VAL A 158 10.52 33.35 -21.03
CA VAL A 158 11.68 33.05 -21.87
C VAL A 158 12.44 34.33 -22.17
N ASP A 159 13.74 34.32 -21.89
CA ASP A 159 14.66 35.34 -22.37
C ASP A 159 15.08 35.01 -23.81
N ILE A 160 14.61 35.82 -24.76
CA ILE A 160 14.76 35.55 -26.20
C ILE A 160 16.21 35.71 -26.68
N LEU A 161 17.06 36.43 -25.94
CA LEU A 161 18.46 36.62 -26.32
C LEU A 161 19.34 35.46 -25.86
N THR A 162 19.01 34.85 -24.72
CA THR A 162 19.84 33.81 -24.08
C THR A 162 19.25 32.40 -24.20
N GLY A 163 17.95 32.28 -24.50
CA GLY A 163 17.23 31.02 -24.46
C GLY A 163 16.87 30.53 -23.05
N ASN A 164 17.22 31.30 -22.00
CA ASN A 164 16.90 30.93 -20.63
C ASN A 164 15.39 30.90 -20.40
N VAL A 165 14.91 29.83 -19.76
CA VAL A 165 13.50 29.63 -19.41
C VAL A 165 13.35 29.60 -17.89
N GLN A 166 12.41 30.38 -17.37
CA GLN A 166 12.03 30.34 -15.96
C GLN A 166 10.58 29.87 -15.82
N LEU A 167 10.36 28.83 -15.02
CA LEU A 167 9.04 28.44 -14.55
C LEU A 167 8.55 29.49 -13.55
N ARG A 168 7.43 30.15 -13.87
CA ARG A 168 6.85 31.22 -13.05
C ARG A 168 5.80 30.67 -12.08
N ARG A 169 4.95 29.79 -12.59
CA ARG A 169 3.85 29.17 -11.84
C ARG A 169 3.50 27.83 -12.48
N VAL A 170 3.17 26.86 -11.64
CA VAL A 170 2.60 25.57 -12.04
C VAL A 170 1.44 25.27 -11.11
N ASP A 171 0.27 25.00 -11.66
CA ASP A 171 -0.91 24.53 -10.94
C ASP A 171 -1.24 23.12 -11.45
N ILE A 172 -1.33 22.16 -10.53
CA ILE A 172 -1.63 20.76 -10.83
C ILE A 172 -2.89 20.39 -10.06
N LEU A 173 -3.86 19.80 -10.76
CA LEU A 173 -4.99 19.12 -10.17
C LEU A 173 -4.98 17.67 -10.67
N GLU A 174 -5.00 16.73 -9.75
CA GLU A 174 -4.96 15.29 -10.04
C GLU A 174 -6.06 14.60 -9.24
N ASP A 175 -6.81 13.72 -9.92
CA ASP A 175 -7.77 12.83 -9.29
C ASP A 175 -7.03 11.59 -8.79
N THR A 176 -6.82 11.52 -7.48
CA THR A 176 -6.11 10.42 -6.82
C THR A 176 -7.05 9.37 -6.22
N GLY A 177 -8.37 9.48 -6.44
CA GLY A 177 -9.36 8.67 -5.73
C GLY A 177 -9.38 8.91 -4.22
N GLU A 178 -9.83 7.89 -3.47
CA GLU A 178 -9.88 7.83 -1.99
C GLU A 178 -8.90 6.79 -1.43
#